data_AF-A0A8H4NFP6-F1
#
_entry.id   AF-A0A8H4NFP6-F1
#
_cell.length_a   1.000
_cell.length_b   1.000
_cell.length_c   1.000
_cell.angle_alpha   90.00
_cell.angle_beta   90.00
_cell.angle_gamma   90.00
#
_symmetry.space_group_name_H-M   'P 1'
#
loop_
_entity.id
_entity.type
_entity.pdbx_description
1 polymer ?
#
loop_
_entity_poly.entity_id
_entity_poly.type
_entity_poly.pdbx_seq_one_letter_code
_entity_poly.pdbx_strand_id
1 'polypeptide(L)'
;MGEILLRRMQGFREHLSGFDDFQIMQAPAATFRVPIVSGEITILAVSERDPTYWDFCFADAECNACCWLERETFSGIKHSGDLLYRKDLLDYVKISNELTEKPICVFISGYSYTKITRFLGTHPAMLVADHVDKILYIIPVPLDKATIGDAMICCPLVIKRDGDSIICSILPKATTDGNMYCSSKKLVTPAFPEAIKRADFTISEPQAATTEEMKVEKNDVAMESDVQVSDKRHAILTTNPSALPNFLTTGEAQVIRFGTGLEFIGNRAEQNNKSAVVLP
;
A
#
# COMPACT_ATOMS: atom_id res chain seq x y z
N MET A 1 -10.31 -9.37 2.49
CA MET A 1 -8.83 -9.22 2.51
C MET A 1 -8.25 -9.46 3.90
N GLY A 2 -8.70 -8.75 4.94
CA GLY A 2 -8.13 -8.87 6.30
C GLY A 2 -8.10 -10.29 6.89
N GLU A 3 -9.23 -11.00 6.91
CA GLU A 3 -9.27 -12.39 7.43
C GLU A 3 -8.37 -13.35 6.65
N ILE A 4 -8.33 -13.22 5.32
CA ILE A 4 -7.48 -14.06 4.46
C ILE A 4 -6.01 -13.80 4.78
N LEU A 5 -5.61 -12.53 4.88
CA LEU A 5 -4.24 -12.15 5.23
C LEU A 5 -3.83 -12.72 6.59
N LEU A 6 -4.65 -12.51 7.63
CA LEU A 6 -4.36 -13.01 8.98
C LEU A 6 -4.26 -14.53 9.01
N ARG A 7 -5.17 -15.24 8.32
CA ARG A 7 -5.12 -16.71 8.19
C ARG A 7 -3.82 -17.17 7.53
N ARG A 8 -3.39 -16.50 6.45
CA ARG A 8 -2.12 -16.84 5.77
C ARG A 8 -0.92 -16.59 6.67
N MET A 9 -0.86 -15.42 7.32
CA MET A 9 0.21 -15.10 8.26
C MET A 9 0.29 -16.09 9.42
N GLN A 10 -0.86 -16.57 9.92
CA GLN A 10 -0.92 -17.61 10.96
C GLN A 10 -0.28 -18.94 10.51
N GLY A 11 -0.29 -19.25 9.21
CA GLY A 11 0.41 -20.41 8.66
C GLY A 11 1.93 -20.36 8.85
N PHE A 12 2.49 -19.17 9.06
CA PHE A 12 3.93 -18.91 9.17
C PHE A 12 4.34 -18.41 10.56
N ARG A 13 3.67 -18.85 11.62
CA ARG A 13 3.92 -18.43 13.02
C ARG A 13 5.40 -18.51 13.45
N GLU A 14 6.14 -19.51 12.96
CA GLU A 14 7.57 -19.66 13.26
C GLU A 14 8.42 -18.48 12.78
N HIS A 15 7.95 -17.76 11.77
CA HIS A 15 8.61 -16.58 11.20
C HIS A 15 7.93 -15.26 11.58
N LEU A 16 6.60 -15.27 11.72
CA LEU A 16 5.78 -14.06 11.83
C LEU A 16 5.21 -13.80 13.23
N SER A 17 5.54 -14.62 14.24
CA SER A 17 5.07 -14.42 15.62
C SER A 17 5.51 -13.09 16.24
N GLY A 18 6.60 -12.49 15.75
CA GLY A 18 7.02 -11.14 16.14
C GLY A 18 6.05 -10.02 15.74
N PHE A 19 5.01 -10.33 14.95
CA PHE A 19 3.97 -9.39 14.52
C PHE A 19 2.63 -9.57 15.22
N ASP A 20 2.53 -10.43 16.25
CA ASP A 20 1.26 -10.72 16.94
C ASP A 20 0.61 -9.47 17.58
N ASP A 21 1.40 -8.44 17.91
CA ASP A 21 0.96 -7.16 18.48
C ASP A 21 0.90 -6.02 17.46
N PHE A 22 1.16 -6.27 16.18
CA PHE A 22 1.19 -5.24 15.15
C PHE A 22 -0.21 -4.90 14.62
N GLN A 23 -0.45 -3.63 14.37
CA GLN A 23 -1.61 -3.17 13.62
C GLN A 23 -1.36 -3.27 12.12
N ILE A 24 -2.34 -3.72 11.34
CA ILE A 24 -2.26 -3.73 9.87
C ILE A 24 -3.08 -2.55 9.33
N MET A 25 -2.44 -1.66 8.58
CA MET A 25 -3.10 -0.50 7.96
C MET A 25 -2.57 -0.22 6.55
N GLN A 26 -3.24 0.65 5.80
CA GLN A 26 -2.69 1.13 4.52
C GLN A 26 -1.47 2.00 4.78
N ALA A 27 -0.54 2.05 3.82
CA ALA A 27 0.56 3.01 3.87
C ALA A 27 0.03 4.45 4.08
N PRO A 28 0.67 5.25 4.95
CA PRO A 28 0.11 6.52 5.40
C PRO A 28 0.17 7.62 4.33
N ALA A 29 1.07 7.47 3.36
CA ALA A 29 1.24 8.35 2.21
C ALA A 29 1.95 7.60 1.08
N ALA A 30 2.04 8.21 -0.11
CA ALA A 30 2.80 7.67 -1.23
C ALA A 30 4.29 7.56 -0.89
N THR A 31 4.82 8.49 -0.11
CA THR A 31 6.19 8.45 0.42
C THR A 31 6.15 8.50 1.93
N PHE A 32 6.75 7.51 2.58
CA PHE A 32 6.78 7.40 4.04
C PHE A 32 8.12 6.80 4.50
N ARG A 33 8.38 6.87 5.79
CA ARG A 33 9.63 6.41 6.40
C ARG A 33 9.33 5.36 7.45
N VAL A 34 10.15 4.32 7.52
CA VAL A 34 10.18 3.38 8.65
C VAL A 34 11.61 3.21 9.17
N PRO A 35 11.83 3.09 10.49
CA PRO A 35 13.15 2.84 11.06
C PRO A 35 13.71 1.47 10.65
N ILE A 36 15.02 1.38 10.45
CA ILE A 36 15.71 0.11 10.27
C ILE A 36 15.94 -0.53 11.63
N VAL A 37 15.38 -1.72 11.83
CA VAL A 37 15.68 -2.57 13.00
C VAL A 37 16.44 -3.80 12.50
N SER A 38 17.76 -3.76 12.65
CA SER A 38 18.64 -4.80 12.09
C SER A 38 18.33 -6.17 12.67
N GLY A 39 18.14 -7.16 11.79
CA GLY A 39 17.79 -8.53 12.17
C GLY A 39 16.28 -8.80 12.21
N GLU A 40 15.45 -7.77 12.12
CA GLU A 40 14.00 -7.91 12.02
C GLU A 40 13.51 -7.93 10.57
N ILE A 41 12.32 -8.49 10.35
CA ILE A 41 11.67 -8.52 9.03
C ILE A 41 11.20 -7.11 8.68
N THR A 42 11.71 -6.54 7.59
CA THR A 42 11.40 -5.17 7.17
C THR A 42 10.29 -5.11 6.12
N ILE A 43 10.31 -6.02 5.14
CA ILE A 43 9.28 -6.12 4.11
C ILE A 43 8.94 -7.58 3.93
N LEU A 44 7.65 -7.90 3.82
CA LEU A 44 7.17 -9.25 3.54
C LEU A 44 6.08 -9.26 2.47
N ALA A 45 5.98 -10.38 1.77
CA ALA A 45 4.92 -10.67 0.83
C ALA A 45 4.27 -12.01 1.19
N VAL A 46 2.94 -12.05 1.15
CA VAL A 46 2.16 -13.25 1.46
C VAL A 46 1.14 -13.47 0.35
N SER A 47 1.10 -14.68 -0.20
CA SER A 47 0.22 -15.04 -1.31
C SER A 47 -0.22 -16.51 -1.23
N GLU A 48 -1.12 -16.91 -2.12
CA GLU A 48 -1.35 -18.33 -2.41
C GLU A 48 -0.43 -18.72 -3.57
N ARG A 49 0.25 -19.87 -3.45
CA ARG A 49 1.27 -20.39 -4.38
C ARG A 49 0.67 -20.93 -5.69
N ASP A 50 -0.48 -21.59 -5.62
CA ASP A 50 -1.11 -22.27 -6.75
C ASP A 50 -2.51 -21.68 -7.00
N PRO A 51 -2.85 -21.20 -8.22
CA PRO A 51 -2.13 -21.34 -9.48
C PRO A 51 -1.21 -20.15 -9.79
N THR A 52 -0.77 -19.42 -8.77
CA THR A 52 -0.17 -18.10 -8.89
C THR A 52 1.08 -18.01 -8.02
N TYR A 53 2.26 -18.08 -8.59
CA TYR A 53 3.49 -18.09 -7.81
C TYR A 53 4.12 -16.68 -7.82
N TRP A 54 3.87 -15.95 -6.72
CA TRP A 54 4.24 -14.55 -6.52
C TRP A 54 5.68 -14.47 -6.00
N ASP A 55 6.64 -14.30 -6.89
CA ASP A 55 8.05 -14.21 -6.53
C ASP A 55 8.36 -12.77 -6.09
N PHE A 56 8.73 -12.59 -4.82
CA PHE A 56 9.05 -11.31 -4.21
C PHE A 56 10.52 -11.02 -4.38
N CYS A 57 10.86 -9.88 -4.99
CA CYS A 57 12.22 -9.61 -5.44
C CYS A 57 12.61 -8.15 -5.27
N PHE A 58 13.92 -7.89 -5.36
CA PHE A 58 14.52 -6.56 -5.30
C PHE A 58 15.48 -6.36 -6.47
N ALA A 59 15.59 -5.16 -7.01
CA ALA A 59 16.54 -4.86 -8.07
C ALA A 59 17.08 -3.43 -8.00
N ASP A 60 18.30 -3.23 -8.52
CA ASP A 60 18.87 -1.89 -8.72
C ASP A 60 18.67 -1.39 -10.16
N ALA A 61 19.10 -0.16 -10.43
CA ALA A 61 19.05 0.44 -11.77
C ALA A 61 19.94 -0.28 -12.80
N GLU A 62 20.92 -1.06 -12.32
CA GLU A 62 21.89 -1.82 -13.13
C GLU A 62 21.38 -3.25 -13.43
N CYS A 63 20.12 -3.53 -13.07
CA CYS A 63 19.42 -4.79 -13.28
C CYS A 63 20.02 -5.97 -12.52
N ASN A 64 20.80 -5.71 -11.47
CA ASN A 64 21.12 -6.75 -10.49
C ASN A 64 19.84 -7.04 -9.71
N ALA A 65 19.64 -8.30 -9.33
CA ALA A 65 18.42 -8.76 -8.70
C ALA A 65 18.73 -9.60 -7.45
N CYS A 66 17.93 -9.41 -6.41
CA CYS A 66 17.85 -10.25 -5.23
C CYS A 66 16.49 -10.96 -5.24
N CYS A 67 16.50 -12.28 -5.12
CA CYS A 67 15.31 -13.14 -5.21
C CYS A 67 15.50 -14.41 -4.38
N TRP A 68 14.59 -15.37 -4.50
CA TRP A 68 14.65 -16.61 -3.73
C TRP A 68 15.93 -17.44 -3.96
N LEU A 69 16.54 -17.35 -5.15
CA LEU A 69 17.82 -17.99 -5.48
C LEU A 69 19.02 -17.20 -4.99
N GLU A 70 18.94 -15.88 -5.07
CA GLU A 70 20.07 -14.96 -4.93
C GLU A 70 19.74 -14.00 -3.80
N ARG A 71 19.94 -14.48 -2.57
CA ARG A 71 19.30 -13.91 -1.38
C ARG A 71 20.06 -12.76 -0.73
N GLU A 72 21.29 -12.51 -1.18
CA GLU A 72 22.24 -11.58 -0.57
C GLU A 72 22.94 -10.73 -1.65
N THR A 73 22.27 -10.47 -2.77
CA THR A 73 22.84 -9.68 -3.89
C THR A 73 23.20 -8.26 -3.48
N PHE A 74 22.42 -7.65 -2.57
CA PHE A 74 22.64 -6.30 -2.08
C PHE A 74 23.13 -6.33 -0.64
N SER A 75 24.20 -5.58 -0.36
CA SER A 75 24.66 -5.37 1.02
C SER A 75 23.51 -4.82 1.87
N GLY A 76 23.35 -5.36 3.06
CA GLY A 76 22.27 -5.01 3.98
C GLY A 76 20.88 -5.51 3.61
N ILE A 77 20.69 -6.32 2.57
CA ILE A 77 19.44 -7.03 2.28
C ILE A 77 19.67 -8.55 2.37
N LYS A 78 18.87 -9.23 3.19
CA LYS A 78 18.84 -10.69 3.25
C LYS A 78 17.43 -11.21 3.00
N HIS A 79 17.25 -11.92 1.89
CA HIS A 79 15.99 -12.55 1.49
C HIS A 79 15.80 -13.90 2.20
N SER A 80 14.58 -14.21 2.63
CA SER A 80 14.23 -15.52 3.22
C SER A 80 14.35 -16.66 2.22
N GLY A 81 14.08 -16.36 0.96
CA GLY A 81 13.64 -17.34 -0.03
C GLY A 81 12.20 -17.76 0.20
N ASP A 82 11.75 -18.71 -0.61
CA ASP A 82 10.36 -19.16 -0.59
C ASP A 82 10.07 -20.01 0.66
N LEU A 83 9.17 -19.52 1.51
CA LEU A 83 8.67 -20.26 2.66
C LEU A 83 7.26 -20.76 2.36
N LEU A 84 7.04 -22.06 2.48
CA LEU A 84 5.80 -22.71 2.10
C LEU A 84 5.05 -23.24 3.30
N TYR A 85 3.76 -22.91 3.38
CA TYR A 85 2.83 -23.53 4.31
C TYR A 85 1.55 -23.93 3.57
N ARG A 86 1.38 -25.25 3.37
CA ARG A 86 0.28 -25.80 2.55
C ARG A 86 0.30 -25.20 1.12
N LYS A 87 -0.67 -24.34 0.81
CA LYS A 87 -0.80 -23.63 -0.46
C LYS A 87 -0.41 -22.16 -0.35
N ASP A 88 -0.07 -21.68 0.82
CA ASP A 88 0.34 -20.30 1.02
C ASP A 88 1.87 -20.18 0.87
N LEU A 89 2.32 -19.03 0.38
CA LEU A 89 3.71 -18.65 0.16
C LEU A 89 3.99 -17.39 0.99
N LEU A 90 5.14 -17.39 1.68
CA LEU A 90 5.70 -16.25 2.38
C LEU A 90 7.11 -15.99 1.86
N ASP A 91 7.38 -14.73 1.58
CA ASP A 91 8.69 -14.19 1.32
C ASP A 91 8.90 -12.98 2.21
N TYR A 92 10.11 -12.80 2.71
CA TYR A 92 10.46 -11.59 3.45
C TYR A 92 11.92 -11.22 3.28
N VAL A 93 12.21 -9.95 3.56
CA VAL A 93 13.58 -9.47 3.70
C VAL A 93 13.83 -8.90 5.08
N LYS A 94 15.07 -9.07 5.53
CA LYS A 94 15.63 -8.32 6.65
C LYS A 94 16.57 -7.27 6.07
N ILE A 95 16.36 -6.01 6.44
CA ILE A 95 17.20 -4.89 6.02
C ILE A 95 18.03 -4.43 7.22
N SER A 96 19.31 -4.16 7.00
CA SER A 96 20.24 -3.67 8.03
C SER A 96 20.83 -2.31 7.67
N ASN A 97 21.53 -1.72 8.64
CA ASN A 97 22.32 -0.48 8.47
C ASN A 97 23.57 -0.66 7.61
N GLU A 98 23.69 -1.74 6.84
CA GLU A 98 24.69 -1.90 5.77
C GLU A 98 24.09 -1.59 4.39
N LEU A 99 22.78 -1.36 4.31
CA LEU A 99 22.11 -1.05 3.06
C LEU A 99 22.74 0.18 2.39
N THR A 100 22.93 0.10 1.07
CA THR A 100 23.40 1.22 0.26
C THR A 100 22.42 2.40 0.26
N GLU A 101 22.93 3.61 0.10
CA GLU A 101 22.10 4.81 -0.14
C GLU A 101 21.51 4.87 -1.56
N LYS A 102 21.96 3.98 -2.47
CA LYS A 102 21.34 3.84 -3.78
C LYS A 102 19.90 3.32 -3.64
N PRO A 103 18.93 3.87 -4.39
CA PRO A 103 17.58 3.32 -4.40
C PRO A 103 17.54 1.88 -4.92
N ILE A 104 16.69 1.07 -4.30
CA ILE A 104 16.41 -0.32 -4.68
C ILE A 104 14.92 -0.44 -4.99
N CYS A 105 14.62 -0.96 -6.17
CA CYS A 105 13.28 -1.32 -6.58
C CYS A 105 12.82 -2.58 -5.83
N VAL A 106 11.59 -2.58 -5.32
CA VAL A 106 10.90 -3.74 -4.79
C VAL A 106 9.87 -4.16 -5.83
N PHE A 107 9.94 -5.39 -6.32
CA PHE A 107 9.12 -5.84 -7.42
C PHE A 107 8.60 -7.25 -7.23
N ILE A 108 7.54 -7.53 -7.98
CA ILE A 108 6.90 -8.84 -8.06
C ILE A 108 7.20 -9.44 -9.42
N SER A 109 7.60 -10.70 -9.41
CA SER A 109 7.80 -11.52 -10.60
C SER A 109 6.80 -12.68 -10.60
N GLY A 110 6.11 -12.88 -11.70
CA GLY A 110 5.30 -14.08 -11.90
C GLY A 110 6.19 -15.23 -12.34
N TYR A 111 6.41 -16.19 -11.44
CA TYR A 111 7.29 -17.32 -11.71
C TYR A 111 6.86 -18.09 -12.98
N SER A 112 7.85 -18.51 -13.76
CA SER A 112 7.66 -19.25 -15.02
C SER A 112 6.66 -18.56 -15.96
N TYR A 113 6.86 -17.26 -16.19
CA TYR A 113 6.06 -16.44 -17.09
C TYR A 113 4.58 -16.31 -16.71
N THR A 114 4.26 -16.49 -15.43
CA THR A 114 2.90 -16.27 -14.93
C THR A 114 2.58 -14.77 -15.01
N LYS A 115 1.45 -14.41 -15.62
CA LYS A 115 1.00 -13.01 -15.63
C LYS A 115 0.58 -12.56 -14.24
N ILE A 116 1.02 -11.38 -13.82
CA ILE A 116 0.65 -10.76 -12.53
C ILE A 116 -0.87 -10.54 -12.42
N THR A 117 -1.58 -10.44 -13.54
CA THR A 117 -3.04 -10.34 -13.54
C THR A 117 -3.77 -11.59 -13.05
N ARG A 118 -3.11 -12.76 -13.03
CA ARG A 118 -3.70 -14.00 -12.51
C ARG A 118 -3.88 -14.01 -10.99
N PHE A 119 -3.20 -13.10 -10.29
CA PHE A 119 -3.30 -12.97 -8.84
C PHE A 119 -4.50 -12.12 -8.39
N LEU A 120 -5.23 -11.52 -9.34
CA LEU A 120 -6.47 -10.82 -9.05
C LEU A 120 -7.49 -11.80 -8.43
N GLY A 121 -8.03 -11.43 -7.26
CA GLY A 121 -8.95 -12.28 -6.50
C GLY A 121 -8.27 -13.31 -5.58
N THR A 122 -6.95 -13.51 -5.66
CA THR A 122 -6.22 -14.38 -4.72
C THR A 122 -5.73 -13.61 -3.48
N HIS A 123 -5.98 -12.31 -3.40
CA HIS A 123 -5.66 -11.43 -2.27
C HIS A 123 -4.21 -11.50 -1.78
N PRO A 124 -3.19 -11.42 -2.66
CA PRO A 124 -1.81 -11.29 -2.21
C PRO A 124 -1.63 -9.96 -1.47
N ALA A 125 -0.65 -9.91 -0.57
CA ALA A 125 -0.32 -8.70 0.17
C ALA A 125 1.19 -8.50 0.23
N MET A 126 1.63 -7.26 0.04
CA MET A 126 2.99 -6.80 0.31
C MET A 126 2.92 -5.80 1.46
N LEU A 127 3.75 -5.99 2.47
CA LEU A 127 3.70 -5.27 3.73
C LEU A 127 5.09 -4.72 4.09
N VAL A 128 5.15 -3.49 4.57
CA VAL A 128 6.36 -2.89 5.17
C VAL A 128 6.13 -2.78 6.67
N ALA A 129 7.09 -3.25 7.47
CA ALA A 129 7.01 -3.25 8.92
C ALA A 129 7.66 -2.00 9.52
N ASP A 130 6.91 -1.29 10.34
CA ASP A 130 7.43 -0.34 11.32
C ASP A 130 7.47 -1.03 12.69
N HIS A 131 8.68 -1.39 13.12
CA HIS A 131 8.88 -2.09 14.39
C HIS A 131 8.80 -1.19 15.61
N VAL A 132 8.95 0.13 15.43
CA VAL A 132 8.87 1.12 16.50
C VAL A 132 7.42 1.39 16.83
N ASP A 133 6.61 1.66 15.80
CA ASP A 133 5.18 1.96 15.98
C ASP A 133 4.31 0.69 16.01
N LYS A 134 4.91 -0.49 15.76
CA LYS A 134 4.22 -1.79 15.68
C LYS A 134 3.12 -1.79 14.62
N ILE A 135 3.49 -1.39 13.40
CA ILE A 135 2.58 -1.28 12.27
C ILE A 135 3.09 -2.09 11.07
N LEU A 136 2.19 -2.79 10.40
CA LEU A 136 2.38 -3.40 9.08
C LEU A 136 1.61 -2.58 8.04
N TYR A 137 2.33 -1.81 7.24
CA TYR A 137 1.77 -1.01 6.16
C TYR A 137 1.56 -1.85 4.91
N ILE A 138 0.30 -2.00 4.48
CA ILE A 138 -0.07 -2.59 3.20
C ILE A 138 0.37 -1.66 2.07
N ILE A 139 1.16 -2.21 1.15
CA ILE A 139 1.58 -1.54 -0.07
C ILE A 139 0.65 -1.96 -1.20
N PRO A 140 0.01 -1.01 -1.91
CA PRO A 140 -0.85 -1.34 -3.03
C PRO A 140 -0.02 -1.90 -4.18
N VAL A 141 -0.43 -3.07 -4.67
CA VAL A 141 0.13 -3.69 -5.87
C VAL A 141 -0.99 -3.82 -6.91
N PRO A 142 -0.88 -3.15 -8.07
CA PRO A 142 -1.92 -3.23 -9.09
C PRO A 142 -1.89 -4.61 -9.76
N LEU A 143 -3.05 -5.26 -9.85
CA LEU A 143 -3.22 -6.62 -10.41
C LEU A 143 -4.20 -6.67 -11.57
N ASP A 144 -4.87 -5.58 -11.89
CA ASP A 144 -5.84 -5.56 -12.95
C ASP A 144 -5.18 -5.30 -14.31
N LYS A 145 -5.75 -5.89 -15.36
CA LYS A 145 -5.23 -5.76 -16.72
C LYS A 145 -5.26 -4.33 -17.27
N ALA A 146 -6.14 -3.45 -16.76
CA ALA A 146 -6.21 -2.08 -17.23
C ALA A 146 -4.99 -1.26 -16.76
N THR A 147 -4.50 -1.53 -15.56
CA THR A 147 -3.35 -0.84 -14.98
C THR A 147 -2.01 -1.42 -15.46
N ILE A 148 -1.87 -2.75 -15.45
CA ILE A 148 -0.57 -3.42 -15.69
C ILE A 148 -0.52 -4.26 -16.99
N GLY A 149 -1.59 -4.29 -17.79
CA GLY A 149 -1.61 -5.04 -19.04
C GLY A 149 -1.38 -6.55 -18.84
N ASP A 150 -0.48 -7.13 -19.63
CA ASP A 150 -0.09 -8.55 -19.55
C ASP A 150 1.26 -8.74 -18.83
N ALA A 151 1.59 -7.84 -17.90
CA ALA A 151 2.86 -7.84 -17.18
C ALA A 151 3.14 -9.14 -16.43
N MET A 152 4.42 -9.51 -16.41
CA MET A 152 5.00 -10.58 -15.60
C MET A 152 5.93 -10.01 -14.52
N ILE A 153 6.43 -8.79 -14.72
CA ILE A 153 7.15 -8.00 -13.72
C ILE A 153 6.31 -6.77 -13.36
N CYS A 154 6.18 -6.46 -12.07
CA CYS A 154 5.52 -5.26 -11.57
C CYS A 154 6.32 -4.65 -10.43
N CYS A 155 6.70 -3.37 -10.56
CA CYS A 155 7.48 -2.61 -9.59
C CYS A 155 6.60 -1.54 -8.94
N PRO A 156 5.90 -1.85 -7.83
CA PRO A 156 5.03 -0.90 -7.15
C PRO A 156 5.77 0.04 -6.19
N LEU A 157 6.97 -0.33 -5.72
CA LEU A 157 7.64 0.32 -4.60
C LEU A 157 9.15 0.48 -4.89
N VAL A 158 9.71 1.62 -4.48
CA VAL A 158 11.16 1.83 -4.43
C VAL A 158 11.53 2.22 -3.01
N ILE A 159 12.58 1.63 -2.48
CA ILE A 159 13.12 1.97 -1.16
C ILE A 159 14.48 2.64 -1.30
N LYS A 160 14.80 3.54 -0.38
CA LYS A 160 16.12 4.16 -0.27
C LYS A 160 16.47 4.29 1.20
N ARG A 161 17.71 3.96 1.56
CA ARG A 161 18.20 4.26 2.90
C ARG A 161 18.35 5.77 3.11
N ASP A 162 17.96 6.22 4.29
CA ASP A 162 18.19 7.57 4.81
C ASP A 162 18.61 7.47 6.29
N GLY A 163 19.92 7.56 6.56
CA GLY A 163 20.47 7.34 7.90
C GLY A 163 20.15 5.93 8.42
N ASP A 164 19.46 5.87 9.56
CA ASP A 164 19.01 4.64 10.22
C ASP A 164 17.55 4.27 9.88
N SER A 165 17.04 4.78 8.76
CA SER A 165 15.68 4.51 8.27
C SER A 165 15.69 4.13 6.80
N ILE A 166 14.60 3.53 6.34
CA ILE A 166 14.29 3.44 4.91
C ILE A 166 13.14 4.40 4.58
N ILE A 167 13.28 5.09 3.46
CA ILE A 167 12.20 5.83 2.81
C ILE A 167 11.59 4.90 1.77
N CYS A 168 10.29 4.67 1.90
CA CYS A 168 9.47 3.90 0.98
C CYS A 168 8.73 4.88 0.04
N SER A 169 8.90 4.69 -1.27
CA SER A 169 8.23 5.47 -2.32
C SER A 169 7.34 4.56 -3.16
N ILE A 170 6.04 4.61 -2.89
CA ILE A 170 5.01 3.89 -3.64
C ILE A 170 4.77 4.65 -4.94
N LEU A 171 4.96 3.98 -6.07
CA LEU A 171 4.80 4.61 -7.37
C LEU A 171 3.31 4.85 -7.68
N PRO A 172 2.90 6.07 -8.06
CA PRO A 172 1.53 6.34 -8.49
C PRO A 172 1.09 5.44 -9.66
N LYS A 173 2.05 5.08 -10.51
CA LYS A 173 1.92 4.05 -11.54
C LYS A 173 3.13 3.14 -11.48
N ALA A 174 2.90 1.88 -11.13
CA ALA A 174 3.93 0.84 -11.13
C ALA A 174 4.57 0.73 -12.53
N THR A 175 5.89 0.51 -12.57
CA THR A 175 6.53 0.10 -13.82
C THR A 175 6.35 -1.40 -14.01
N THR A 176 6.32 -1.83 -15.26
CA THR A 176 5.99 -3.21 -15.59
C THR A 176 6.82 -3.69 -16.77
N ASP A 177 7.01 -5.00 -16.85
CA ASP A 177 7.56 -5.65 -18.05
C ASP A 177 6.85 -6.97 -18.34
N GLY A 178 6.90 -7.40 -19.60
CA GLY A 178 6.33 -8.64 -20.09
C GLY A 178 7.40 -9.60 -20.61
N ASN A 179 7.01 -10.86 -20.82
CA ASN A 179 7.84 -11.92 -21.41
C ASN A 179 9.17 -12.19 -20.69
N MET A 180 9.20 -11.97 -19.37
CA MET A 180 10.34 -12.28 -18.53
C MET A 180 9.89 -12.54 -17.09
N TYR A 181 10.75 -13.19 -16.32
CA TYR A 181 10.55 -13.43 -14.90
C TYR A 181 11.93 -13.46 -14.23
N CYS A 182 11.96 -13.21 -12.92
CA CYS A 182 13.19 -13.29 -12.15
C CYS A 182 13.60 -14.75 -11.94
N SER A 183 14.83 -15.10 -12.33
CA SER A 183 15.36 -16.46 -12.18
C SER A 183 16.85 -16.51 -11.88
N SER A 184 17.47 -15.36 -11.61
CA SER A 184 18.89 -15.24 -11.33
C SER A 184 19.20 -13.88 -10.68
N LYS A 185 20.47 -13.64 -10.36
CA LYS A 185 20.96 -12.35 -9.83
C LYS A 185 20.94 -11.21 -10.83
N LYS A 186 20.47 -11.45 -12.06
CA LYS A 186 20.39 -10.44 -13.11
C LYS A 186 19.11 -10.61 -13.92
N LEU A 187 18.35 -9.53 -14.05
CA LEU A 187 17.14 -9.49 -14.86
C LEU A 187 17.10 -8.17 -15.61
N VAL A 188 17.50 -8.19 -16.89
CA VAL A 188 17.63 -6.98 -17.69
C VAL A 188 16.24 -6.51 -18.14
N THR A 189 15.80 -5.39 -17.58
CA THR A 189 14.51 -4.76 -17.89
C THR A 189 14.61 -3.23 -17.76
N PRO A 190 13.94 -2.45 -18.63
CA PRO A 190 13.80 -1.01 -18.43
C PRO A 190 12.94 -0.66 -17.19
N ALA A 191 12.15 -1.60 -16.67
CA ALA A 191 11.22 -1.32 -15.57
C ALA A 191 11.93 -0.85 -14.29
N PHE A 192 13.11 -1.38 -13.97
CA PHE A 192 13.85 -1.04 -12.75
C PHE A 192 14.44 0.38 -12.75
N PRO A 193 15.25 0.79 -13.75
CA PRO A 193 15.72 2.17 -13.80
C PRO A 193 14.57 3.17 -13.97
N GLU A 194 13.50 2.82 -14.67
CA GLU A 194 12.31 3.66 -14.78
C GLU A 194 11.58 3.83 -13.44
N ALA A 195 11.45 2.76 -12.64
CA ALA A 195 10.86 2.82 -11.30
C ALA A 195 11.66 3.74 -10.40
N ILE A 196 12.98 3.54 -10.35
CA ILE A 196 13.90 4.33 -9.54
C ILE A 196 13.86 5.81 -9.95
N LYS A 197 13.76 6.11 -11.25
CA LYS A 197 13.64 7.48 -11.76
C LYS A 197 12.31 8.15 -11.36
N ARG A 198 11.23 7.38 -11.22
CA ARG A 198 9.89 7.89 -10.84
C ARG A 198 9.68 8.00 -9.34
N ALA A 199 10.53 7.36 -8.54
CA ALA A 199 10.42 7.40 -7.10
C ALA A 199 10.63 8.82 -6.56
N ASP A 200 9.73 9.25 -5.69
CA ASP A 200 9.87 10.48 -4.92
C ASP A 200 10.25 10.13 -3.47
N PHE A 201 11.37 10.68 -3.01
CA PHE A 201 11.88 10.49 -1.66
C PHE A 201 11.67 11.71 -0.77
N THR A 202 10.95 12.71 -1.26
CA THR A 202 10.53 13.87 -0.47
C THR A 202 9.42 13.45 0.50
N ILE A 203 9.71 13.51 1.80
CA ILE A 203 8.68 13.34 2.82
C ILE A 203 8.04 14.71 3.03
N SER A 204 6.79 14.86 2.59
CA SER A 204 6.01 16.04 2.94
C SER A 204 5.54 15.89 4.38
N GLU A 205 5.99 16.76 5.28
CA GLU A 205 5.35 16.88 6.59
C GLU A 205 3.88 17.29 6.37
N PRO A 206 2.92 16.78 7.15
CA PRO A 206 1.56 17.28 7.12
C PRO A 206 1.60 18.78 7.44
N GLN A 207 1.46 19.63 6.42
CA GLN A 207 1.30 21.07 6.65
C GLN A 207 0.04 21.25 7.48
N ALA A 208 0.20 21.72 8.71
CA ALA A 208 -0.91 22.29 9.46
C ALA A 208 -1.51 23.38 8.58
N ALA A 209 -2.78 23.22 8.20
CA ALA A 209 -3.48 24.18 7.36
C ALA A 209 -3.49 25.55 8.06
N THR A 210 -2.57 26.43 7.66
CA THR A 210 -2.67 27.85 7.94
C THR A 210 -3.83 28.38 7.12
N THR A 211 -4.92 28.69 7.81
CA THR A 211 -6.07 29.40 7.28
C THR A 211 -5.61 30.75 6.77
N GLU A 212 -5.29 30.86 5.47
CA GLU A 212 -5.18 32.16 4.81
C GLU A 212 -6.60 32.64 4.50
N GLU A 213 -7.02 33.70 5.20
CA GLU A 213 -8.25 34.42 4.90
C GLU A 213 -8.15 35.05 3.49
N MET A 214 -8.66 34.35 2.48
CA MET A 214 -8.91 34.96 1.16
C MET A 214 -10.06 35.96 1.30
N LYS A 215 -9.74 37.26 1.25
CA LYS A 215 -10.70 38.32 0.95
C LYS A 215 -11.24 38.11 -0.48
N VAL A 216 -12.48 37.65 -0.58
CA VAL A 216 -13.22 37.59 -1.84
C VAL A 216 -13.95 38.92 -2.05
N GLU A 217 -13.59 39.65 -3.11
CA GLU A 217 -14.38 40.75 -3.64
C GLU A 217 -15.68 40.21 -4.24
N LYS A 218 -16.81 40.78 -3.81
CA LYS A 218 -18.14 40.46 -4.31
C LYS A 218 -18.33 41.00 -5.73
N ASN A 219 -18.64 40.11 -6.66
CA ASN A 219 -19.44 40.45 -7.84
C ASN A 219 -20.67 39.54 -7.85
N ASP A 220 -21.84 40.17 -7.67
CA ASP A 220 -23.16 39.54 -7.63
C ASP A 220 -23.58 39.05 -9.01
N VAL A 221 -23.87 37.75 -9.13
CA VAL A 221 -24.92 37.24 -10.02
C VAL A 221 -25.65 36.12 -9.27
N ALA A 222 -26.92 36.41 -8.94
CA ALA A 222 -27.79 35.54 -8.16
C ALA A 222 -28.23 34.30 -8.96
N MET A 223 -27.97 33.12 -8.39
CA MET A 223 -28.79 31.92 -8.58
C MET A 223 -28.99 31.28 -7.21
N GLU A 224 -30.24 31.33 -6.74
CA GLU A 224 -30.68 30.72 -5.48
C GLU A 224 -30.61 29.19 -5.61
N SER A 225 -29.61 28.61 -4.97
CA SER A 225 -29.71 27.25 -4.43
C SER A 225 -29.25 27.32 -2.99
N ASP A 226 -30.21 27.24 -2.07
CA ASP A 226 -30.00 27.25 -0.62
C ASP A 226 -29.36 25.92 -0.20
N VAL A 227 -28.09 25.74 -0.53
CA VAL A 227 -27.24 24.68 0.02
C VAL A 227 -26.40 25.34 1.09
N GLN A 228 -26.87 25.25 2.34
CA GLN A 228 -26.01 25.48 3.49
C GLN A 228 -24.88 24.44 3.43
N VAL A 229 -23.75 24.82 2.85
CA VAL A 229 -22.49 24.06 2.93
C VAL A 229 -22.11 24.08 4.41
N SER A 230 -22.43 23.00 5.12
CA SER A 230 -21.99 22.85 6.50
C SER A 230 -20.47 22.69 6.48
N ASP A 231 -19.77 23.61 7.13
CA ASP A 231 -18.31 23.72 7.20
C ASP A 231 -17.71 22.60 8.10
N LYS A 232 -18.01 21.34 7.74
CA LYS A 232 -17.59 20.16 8.49
C LYS A 232 -16.23 19.70 7.98
N ARG A 233 -15.22 19.78 8.84
CA ARG A 233 -13.82 19.48 8.51
C ARG A 233 -13.51 17.99 8.41
N HIS A 234 -14.38 17.13 8.93
CA HIS A 234 -14.13 15.69 9.01
C HIS A 234 -15.29 14.90 8.41
N ALA A 235 -14.99 13.74 7.82
CA ALA A 235 -15.98 12.79 7.35
C ALA A 235 -15.68 11.40 7.95
N ILE A 236 -16.74 10.70 8.37
CA ILE A 236 -16.67 9.37 8.99
C ILE A 236 -17.48 8.41 8.13
N LEU A 237 -16.82 7.40 7.58
CA LEU A 237 -17.43 6.34 6.80
C LEU A 237 -17.68 5.14 7.72
N THR A 238 -18.94 4.74 7.93
CA THR A 238 -19.27 3.61 8.83
C THR A 238 -20.42 2.76 8.28
N THR A 239 -20.46 1.48 8.65
CA THR A 239 -21.63 0.61 8.42
C THR A 239 -22.53 0.51 9.66
N ASN A 240 -22.01 0.92 10.83
CA ASN A 240 -22.68 0.84 12.12
C ASN A 240 -22.52 2.17 12.89
N PRO A 241 -23.40 3.16 12.67
CA PRO A 241 -23.29 4.47 13.32
C PRO A 241 -23.50 4.41 14.84
N SER A 242 -24.25 3.43 15.34
CA SER A 242 -24.47 3.24 16.79
C SER A 242 -23.23 2.80 17.57
N ALA A 243 -22.16 2.36 16.88
CA ALA A 243 -20.90 2.00 17.50
C ALA A 243 -19.89 3.16 17.54
N LEU A 244 -20.24 4.34 17.02
CA LEU A 244 -19.34 5.49 17.00
C LEU A 244 -19.19 6.11 18.39
N PRO A 245 -17.96 6.40 18.84
CA PRO A 245 -17.74 7.17 20.05
C PRO A 245 -18.44 8.53 20.02
N ASN A 246 -19.05 8.95 21.13
CA ASN A 246 -19.82 10.21 21.22
C ASN A 246 -19.02 11.46 20.81
N PHE A 247 -17.70 11.47 21.00
CA PHE A 247 -16.85 12.60 20.60
C PHE A 247 -16.72 12.77 19.08
N LEU A 248 -17.11 11.78 18.28
CA LEU A 248 -17.14 11.86 16.82
C LEU A 248 -18.50 12.34 16.28
N THR A 249 -19.50 12.48 17.16
CA THR A 249 -20.86 12.94 16.81
C THR A 249 -21.09 14.43 17.08
N THR A 250 -20.04 15.15 17.48
CA THR A 250 -20.03 16.54 17.98
C THR A 250 -20.22 17.65 16.93
N GLY A 251 -20.84 17.35 15.79
CA GLY A 251 -21.20 18.36 14.77
C GLY A 251 -20.07 18.79 13.84
N GLU A 252 -18.80 18.50 14.17
CA GLU A 252 -17.63 18.77 13.33
C GLU A 252 -17.39 17.72 12.22
N ALA A 253 -18.04 16.56 12.35
CA ALA A 253 -17.88 15.45 11.42
C ALA A 253 -19.19 15.12 10.67
N GLN A 254 -19.08 14.82 9.38
CA GLN A 254 -20.16 14.28 8.57
C GLN A 254 -20.09 12.76 8.63
N VAL A 255 -21.10 12.12 9.23
CA VAL A 255 -21.20 10.66 9.24
C VAL A 255 -21.91 10.21 7.96
N ILE A 256 -21.27 9.31 7.23
CA ILE A 256 -21.77 8.72 5.99
C ILE A 256 -21.88 7.22 6.22
N ARG A 257 -23.10 6.70 6.07
CA ARG A 257 -23.41 5.29 6.26
C ARG A 257 -23.55 4.57 4.93
N PHE A 258 -22.90 3.41 4.84
CA PHE A 258 -23.05 2.49 3.73
C PHE A 258 -23.85 1.26 4.19
N GLY A 259 -25.01 1.05 3.57
CA GLY A 259 -25.87 -0.12 3.77
C GLY A 259 -26.38 -0.62 2.42
N THR A 260 -27.70 -0.56 2.21
CA THR A 260 -28.31 -0.75 0.88
C THR A 260 -28.25 0.51 0.00
N GLY A 261 -27.65 1.59 0.50
CA GLY A 261 -27.45 2.87 -0.19
C GLY A 261 -26.49 3.77 0.59
N LEU A 262 -26.33 5.01 0.11
CA LEU A 262 -25.56 6.09 0.73
C LEU A 262 -26.49 6.95 1.60
N GLU A 263 -26.25 6.97 2.92
CA GLU A 263 -27.03 7.77 3.88
C GLU A 263 -26.14 8.78 4.61
N PHE A 264 -26.54 10.05 4.65
CA PHE A 264 -25.84 11.10 5.40
C PHE A 264 -26.55 11.34 6.73
N ILE A 265 -25.88 11.04 7.85
CA ILE A 265 -26.45 11.21 9.18
C ILE A 265 -26.10 12.61 9.69
N GLY A 266 -27.12 13.41 10.01
CA GLY A 266 -26.95 14.77 10.52
C GLY A 266 -27.96 15.09 11.62
N ASN A 267 -27.58 15.99 12.53
CA ASN A 267 -28.49 16.56 13.53
C ASN A 267 -29.42 17.59 12.86
N ARG A 268 -30.42 17.11 12.11
CA ARG A 268 -31.62 17.89 11.79
C ARG A 268 -32.78 16.94 11.59
N ALA A 269 -33.89 17.30 12.22
CA ALA A 269 -35.14 16.54 12.28
C ALA A 269 -35.66 16.15 10.89
N GLU A 270 -36.31 14.99 10.86
CA GLU A 270 -37.11 14.40 9.80
C GLU A 270 -37.51 15.35 8.67
N GLN A 271 -36.95 15.15 7.48
CA GLN A 271 -37.67 15.45 6.24
C GLN A 271 -37.48 14.28 5.27
N ASN A 272 -38.57 13.54 5.09
CA ASN A 272 -38.78 12.60 4.00
C ASN A 272 -38.57 13.32 2.67
N ASN A 273 -37.39 13.19 2.07
CA ASN A 273 -37.20 13.45 0.65
C ASN A 273 -36.48 12.24 0.04
N LYS A 274 -37.27 11.36 -0.59
CA LYS A 274 -36.76 10.33 -1.49
C LYS A 274 -36.14 11.02 -2.69
N SER A 275 -34.81 11.17 -2.69
CA SER A 275 -34.07 11.53 -3.90
C SER A 275 -33.60 10.24 -4.57
N ALA A 276 -34.20 9.93 -5.72
CA ALA A 276 -33.80 8.81 -6.55
C ALA A 276 -32.73 9.30 -7.54
N VAL A 277 -31.52 8.74 -7.45
CA VAL A 277 -30.49 8.94 -8.46
C VAL A 277 -30.68 7.87 -9.53
N VAL A 278 -31.07 8.30 -10.73
CA VAL A 278 -30.96 7.48 -11.95
C VAL A 278 -29.57 7.73 -12.52
N LEU A 279 -28.75 6.70 -12.64
CA LEU A 279 -27.49 6.76 -13.37
C LEU A 279 -27.67 6.16 -14.78
N PRO A 280 -27.00 6.73 -15.81
CA PRO A 280 -27.00 6.20 -17.18
C PRO A 280 -26.27 4.86 -17.30
#